data_AF-A0A0P9HXM3-F1
#
_entry.id   AF-A0A0P9HXM3-F1
#
_cell.length_a   1.000
_cell.length_b   1.000
_cell.length_c   1.000
_cell.angle_alpha   90.00
_cell.angle_beta   90.00
_cell.angle_gamma   90.00
#
_symmetry.space_group_name_H-M   'P 1'
#
loop_
_entity.id
_entity.type
_entity.pdbx_description
1 polymer ?
#
loop_
_entity_poly.entity_id
_entity_poly.type
_entity_poly.pdbx_seq_one_letter_code
_entity_poly.pdbx_strand_id
1 'polypeptide(L)'
;MKIESSAFDAQTGDEINFVNLLGSFAKVLEDDSHNVTNVTTASYVLTLAANGFQEPTNITELQQAETAVDASQLIELAAVIKLIVDDANYQLPDGYNSIIEFVSSQSAVESFIENTPEADLIAAQNAILADSDLVAGFDESDIPSFYYAIDTAEPGYLSRSGSALKFNATGTGSKLSFTSWNGQAINAGYSWHVANGRIETTYTTPIEQELLTYNIESLTDDQAEIDAFYAGGGVDDQIVFYQSTLSQNYTRVVDGALVDVINV
;
A
#
# COMPACT_ATOMS: atom_id res chain seq x y z
N MET A 1 15.79 -6.65 -6.62
CA MET A 1 14.61 -7.10 -7.38
C MET A 1 13.54 -6.05 -7.17
N LYS A 2 12.86 -5.54 -8.21
CA LYS A 2 11.77 -4.56 -7.99
C LYS A 2 10.61 -5.38 -7.44
N ILE A 3 10.27 -5.21 -6.18
CA ILE A 3 8.95 -5.62 -5.69
C ILE A 3 8.03 -4.62 -6.36
N GLU A 4 7.30 -5.09 -7.37
CA GLU A 4 6.26 -4.27 -7.99
C GLU A 4 5.26 -3.95 -6.87
N SER A 5 4.81 -2.70 -6.80
CA SER A 5 3.99 -2.17 -5.69
C SER A 5 2.56 -2.71 -5.65
N SER A 6 2.35 -3.88 -6.26
CA SER A 6 1.11 -4.62 -6.36
C SER A 6 1.26 -5.93 -5.57
N ALA A 7 0.76 -5.93 -4.33
CA ALA A 7 0.46 -7.19 -3.66
C ALA A 7 -0.92 -7.69 -4.16
N PHE A 8 -1.27 -8.95 -3.93
CA PHE A 8 -2.61 -9.44 -4.23
C PHE A 8 -3.29 -9.93 -2.96
N ASP A 9 -4.56 -9.58 -2.78
CA ASP A 9 -5.37 -10.16 -1.71
C ASP A 9 -5.52 -11.66 -1.99
N ALA A 10 -5.02 -12.51 -1.10
CA ALA A 10 -5.00 -13.96 -1.32
C ALA A 10 -6.41 -14.59 -1.28
N GLN A 11 -7.43 -13.88 -0.80
CA GLN A 11 -8.80 -14.34 -0.72
C GLN A 11 -9.64 -13.89 -1.91
N THR A 12 -9.43 -12.67 -2.41
CA THR A 12 -10.22 -12.11 -3.52
C THR A 12 -9.48 -12.10 -4.86
N GLY A 13 -8.15 -12.15 -4.85
CA GLY A 13 -7.30 -11.98 -6.03
C GLY A 13 -7.17 -10.52 -6.49
N ASP A 14 -7.65 -9.56 -5.69
CA ASP A 14 -7.61 -8.14 -6.02
C ASP A 14 -6.20 -7.55 -5.86
N GLU A 15 -5.86 -6.58 -6.71
CA GLU A 15 -4.56 -5.91 -6.73
C GLU A 15 -4.46 -4.84 -5.63
N ILE A 16 -3.67 -5.14 -4.61
CA ILE A 16 -3.29 -4.25 -3.52
C ILE A 16 -2.24 -3.25 -4.00
N ASN A 17 -2.68 -2.02 -4.19
CA ASN A 17 -1.87 -0.86 -4.47
C ASN A 17 -1.67 -0.01 -3.21
N PHE A 18 -0.43 0.24 -2.82
CA PHE A 18 -0.11 1.14 -1.73
C PHE A 18 -0.21 2.59 -2.20
N VAL A 19 -1.05 3.42 -1.56
CA VAL A 19 -1.26 4.81 -1.96
C VAL A 19 -1.16 5.74 -0.75
N ASN A 20 -0.60 6.93 -0.97
CA ASN A 20 -0.48 7.91 0.09
C ASN A 20 -1.69 8.84 0.08
N LEU A 21 -2.51 8.80 1.13
CA LEU A 21 -3.78 9.52 1.21
C LEU A 21 -3.63 10.78 2.06
N LEU A 22 -3.34 11.90 1.39
CA LEU A 22 -3.14 13.19 2.05
C LEU A 22 -4.47 13.93 2.24
N GLY A 23 -4.91 14.06 3.50
CA GLY A 23 -6.09 14.81 3.93
C GLY A 23 -5.87 15.50 5.29
N SER A 24 -6.61 16.56 5.61
CA SER A 24 -6.48 17.23 6.91
C SER A 24 -7.17 16.41 8.00
N PHE A 25 -6.40 15.69 8.82
CA PHE A 25 -6.89 15.02 10.02
C PHE A 25 -6.40 15.76 11.25
N ALA A 26 -7.34 16.13 12.12
CA ALA A 26 -7.05 16.71 13.42
C ALA A 26 -7.59 15.78 14.50
N LYS A 27 -6.99 14.59 14.64
CA LYS A 27 -7.13 13.78 15.85
C LYS A 27 -5.79 13.81 16.58
N VAL A 28 -5.75 14.60 17.64
CA VAL A 28 -4.67 14.54 18.62
C VAL A 28 -4.92 13.26 19.43
N LEU A 29 -3.89 12.42 19.49
CA LEU A 29 -3.77 11.17 20.24
C LEU A 29 -4.57 11.21 21.56
N GLU A 30 -5.78 10.62 21.56
CA GLU A 30 -6.55 10.28 22.75
C GLU A 30 -6.94 8.79 22.65
N ASP A 31 -5.97 7.89 22.50
CA ASP A 31 -6.19 6.49 22.82
C ASP A 31 -5.01 5.91 23.60
N ASP A 32 -5.32 5.35 24.77
CA ASP A 32 -4.41 5.01 25.87
C ASP A 32 -3.95 3.54 25.81
N SER A 33 -4.12 2.86 24.68
CA SER A 33 -3.63 1.48 24.48
C SER A 33 -2.30 1.46 23.71
N HIS A 34 -1.20 1.74 24.41
CA HIS A 34 0.14 1.54 23.85
C HIS A 34 0.52 0.05 23.82
N ASN A 35 -0.04 -0.72 22.90
CA ASN A 35 0.50 -2.02 22.54
C ASN A 35 1.62 -1.82 21.50
N VAL A 36 2.82 -2.37 21.79
CA VAL A 36 3.90 -2.43 20.80
C VAL A 36 3.57 -3.57 19.84
N THR A 37 3.20 -3.22 18.61
CA THR A 37 2.91 -4.17 17.53
C THR A 37 3.99 -4.14 16.47
N ASN A 38 3.93 -5.06 15.52
CA ASN A 38 4.76 -5.06 14.32
C ASN A 38 4.57 -3.76 13.49
N VAL A 39 3.33 -3.26 13.38
CA VAL A 39 3.01 -2.02 12.65
C VAL A 39 3.57 -0.78 13.36
N THR A 40 3.39 -0.66 14.68
CA THR A 40 3.92 0.50 15.43
C THR A 40 5.45 0.48 15.47
N THR A 41 6.06 -0.71 15.50
CA THR A 41 7.53 -0.85 15.45
C THR A 41 8.09 -0.46 14.08
N ALA A 42 7.45 -0.91 13.00
CA ALA A 42 7.83 -0.52 11.64
C ALA A 42 7.67 0.99 11.43
N SER A 43 6.54 1.57 11.88
CA SER A 43 6.28 3.01 11.80
C SER A 43 7.34 3.83 12.54
N TYR A 44 7.72 3.42 13.75
CA TYR A 44 8.78 4.06 14.51
C TYR A 44 10.11 4.06 13.75
N VAL A 45 10.54 2.91 13.24
CA VAL A 45 11.82 2.77 12.54
C VAL A 45 11.86 3.57 11.24
N LEU A 46 10.78 3.57 10.47
CA LEU A 46 10.69 4.36 9.24
C LEU A 46 10.63 5.86 9.52
N THR A 47 9.96 6.28 10.59
CA THR A 47 9.95 7.69 11.02
C THR A 47 11.36 8.15 11.39
N LEU A 48 12.12 7.31 12.12
CA LEU A 48 13.53 7.61 12.39
C LEU A 48 14.34 7.66 11.10
N ALA A 49 14.18 6.69 10.19
CA ALA A 49 14.92 6.65 8.93
C ALA A 49 14.65 7.90 8.07
N ALA A 50 13.39 8.33 7.98
CA ALA A 50 12.99 9.57 7.31
C ALA A 50 13.63 10.82 7.94
N ASN A 51 13.88 10.79 9.25
CA ASN A 51 14.59 11.84 9.98
C ASN A 51 16.11 11.59 10.11
N GLY A 52 16.72 10.84 9.19
CA GLY A 52 18.17 10.59 9.21
C GLY A 52 18.65 9.76 10.40
N PHE A 53 17.81 8.85 10.89
CA PHE A 53 17.99 8.04 12.10
C PHE A 53 18.21 8.87 13.36
N GLN A 54 17.56 10.03 13.46
CA GLN A 54 17.54 10.87 14.66
C GLN A 54 16.11 10.98 15.19
N GLU A 55 15.96 10.92 16.51
CA GLU A 55 14.65 11.12 17.15
C GLU A 55 14.15 12.55 16.90
N PRO A 56 12.91 12.72 16.40
CA PRO A 56 12.31 14.04 16.27
C PRO A 56 12.27 14.78 17.61
N THR A 57 12.73 16.02 17.62
CA THR A 57 12.87 16.81 18.85
C THR A 57 11.63 17.65 19.18
N ASN A 58 10.71 17.76 18.24
CA ASN A 58 9.50 18.55 18.34
C ASN A 58 8.38 17.99 17.45
N ILE A 59 7.14 18.40 17.73
CA ILE A 59 5.95 17.91 17.02
C ILE A 59 5.98 18.19 15.52
N THR A 60 6.53 19.33 15.09
CA THR A 60 6.60 19.67 13.66
C THR A 60 7.55 18.74 12.91
N GLU A 61 8.69 18.43 13.51
CA GLU A 61 9.67 17.47 12.97
C GLU A 61 9.10 16.06 12.94
N LEU A 62 8.37 15.66 13.99
CA LEU A 62 7.68 14.36 14.02
C LEU A 62 6.66 14.26 12.89
N GLN A 63 5.81 15.27 12.71
CA GLN A 63 4.80 15.30 11.64
C GLN A 63 5.45 15.26 10.25
N GLN A 64 6.57 15.94 10.06
CA GLN A 64 7.30 15.92 8.79
C GLN A 64 7.92 14.55 8.51
N ALA A 65 8.50 13.91 9.52
CA ALA A 65 9.06 12.58 9.40
C ALA A 65 7.97 11.53 9.13
N GLU A 66 6.84 11.61 9.84
CA GLU A 66 5.65 10.79 9.60
C GLU A 66 5.16 10.93 8.15
N THR A 67 5.04 12.15 7.62
CA THR A 67 4.58 12.38 6.22
C THR A 67 5.52 11.82 5.14
N ALA A 68 6.75 11.48 5.52
CA ALA A 68 7.74 10.92 4.61
C ALA A 68 7.84 9.39 4.69
N VAL A 69 7.09 8.74 5.60
CA VAL A 69 7.01 7.29 5.69
C VAL A 69 6.16 6.76 4.54
N ASP A 70 6.70 5.78 3.82
CA ASP A 70 6.02 5.10 2.73
C ASP A 70 5.13 3.95 3.28
N ALA A 71 3.86 3.90 2.86
CA ALA A 71 2.90 2.91 3.33
C ALA A 71 3.28 1.47 2.94
N SER A 72 3.84 1.28 1.76
CA SER A 72 4.32 -0.02 1.27
C SER A 72 5.52 -0.47 2.08
N GLN A 73 6.50 0.42 2.29
CA GLN A 73 7.65 0.12 3.14
C GLN A 73 7.21 -0.18 4.58
N LEU A 74 6.19 0.53 5.07
CA LEU A 74 5.62 0.29 6.39
C LEU A 74 5.04 -1.11 6.52
N ILE A 75 4.17 -1.52 5.58
CA ILE A 75 3.55 -2.84 5.61
C ILE A 75 4.56 -3.94 5.35
N GLU A 76 5.49 -3.74 4.41
CA GLU A 76 6.55 -4.70 4.12
C GLU A 76 7.42 -4.92 5.35
N LEU A 77 7.87 -3.84 6.00
CA LEU A 77 8.66 -3.93 7.23
C LEU A 77 7.84 -4.53 8.38
N ALA A 78 6.56 -4.20 8.51
CA ALA A 78 5.66 -4.79 9.50
C ALA A 78 5.43 -6.28 9.24
N ALA A 79 5.39 -6.73 7.99
CA ALA A 79 5.29 -8.14 7.60
C ALA A 79 6.57 -8.90 7.94
N VAL A 80 7.74 -8.31 7.67
CA VAL A 80 9.04 -8.87 8.08
C VAL A 80 9.10 -9.05 9.60
N ILE A 81 8.70 -8.03 10.37
CA ILE A 81 8.65 -8.12 11.83
C ILE A 81 7.65 -9.21 12.26
N LYS A 82 6.48 -9.29 11.63
CA LYS A 82 5.47 -10.30 11.93
C LYS A 82 6.01 -11.71 11.73
N LEU A 83 6.66 -11.98 10.60
CA LEU A 83 7.25 -13.29 10.33
C LEU A 83 8.24 -13.68 11.42
N ILE A 84 9.18 -12.79 11.77
CA ILE A 84 10.21 -13.06 12.78
C ILE A 84 9.63 -13.27 14.18
N VAL A 85 8.54 -12.58 14.53
CA VAL A 85 7.95 -12.64 15.88
C VAL A 85 6.93 -13.77 16.03
N ASP A 86 6.07 -13.97 15.04
CA ASP A 86 4.88 -14.82 15.15
C ASP A 86 5.06 -16.19 14.49
N ASP A 87 5.96 -16.33 13.51
CA ASP A 87 6.16 -17.58 12.77
C ASP A 87 7.44 -18.30 13.20
N ALA A 88 7.29 -19.52 13.73
CA ALA A 88 8.40 -20.33 14.24
C ALA A 88 9.41 -20.77 13.17
N ASN A 89 9.06 -20.67 11.88
CA ASN A 89 9.97 -20.96 10.76
C ASN A 89 10.94 -19.81 10.50
N TYR A 90 10.64 -18.61 11.01
CA TYR A 90 11.45 -17.42 10.85
C TYR A 90 12.12 -17.06 12.17
N GLN A 91 13.36 -16.59 12.08
CA GLN A 91 14.14 -16.21 13.25
C GLN A 91 14.86 -14.91 12.95
N LEU A 92 15.17 -14.16 14.02
CA LEU A 92 16.02 -12.98 13.91
C LEU A 92 17.35 -13.40 13.25
N PRO A 93 17.78 -12.74 12.16
CA PRO A 93 19.02 -13.11 11.48
C PRO A 93 20.24 -12.99 12.39
N ASP A 94 21.24 -13.85 12.14
CA ASP A 94 22.50 -13.85 12.87
C ASP A 94 23.20 -12.49 12.78
N GLY A 95 23.80 -12.06 13.90
CA GLY A 95 24.52 -10.78 13.98
C GLY A 95 23.69 -9.61 14.49
N TYR A 96 22.41 -9.82 14.75
CA TYR A 96 21.52 -8.83 15.39
C TYR A 96 21.09 -9.29 16.79
N ASN A 97 21.06 -8.38 17.75
CA ASN A 97 20.67 -8.67 19.13
C ASN A 97 19.19 -8.34 19.40
N SER A 98 18.55 -7.62 18.49
CA SER A 98 17.13 -7.26 18.59
C SER A 98 16.52 -7.02 17.21
N ILE A 99 15.19 -7.10 17.14
CA ILE A 99 14.43 -6.79 15.93
C ILE A 99 14.70 -5.36 15.48
N ILE A 100 14.69 -4.38 16.39
CA ILE A 100 14.94 -2.97 16.06
C ILE A 100 16.32 -2.80 15.39
N GLU A 101 17.35 -3.47 15.91
CA GLU A 101 18.71 -3.42 15.33
C GLU A 101 18.72 -3.99 13.90
N PHE A 102 17.98 -5.07 13.67
CA PHE A 102 17.82 -5.69 12.37
C PHE A 102 17.03 -4.80 11.39
N VAL A 103 15.84 -4.34 11.77
CA VAL A 103 14.97 -3.56 10.89
C VAL A 103 15.47 -2.14 10.62
N SER A 104 16.42 -1.65 11.42
CA SER A 104 17.12 -0.39 11.16
C SER A 104 18.20 -0.52 10.06
N SER A 105 18.53 -1.74 9.64
CA SER A 105 19.52 -2.01 8.59
C SER A 105 18.81 -2.34 7.27
N GLN A 106 18.71 -1.33 6.39
CA GLN A 106 18.03 -1.48 5.10
C GLN A 106 18.54 -2.68 4.30
N SER A 107 19.86 -2.84 4.18
CA SER A 107 20.46 -3.95 3.42
C SER A 107 20.19 -5.32 4.02
N ALA A 108 19.99 -5.40 5.34
CA ALA A 108 19.66 -6.65 6.02
C ALA A 108 18.20 -7.04 5.81
N VAL A 109 17.30 -6.05 5.87
CA VAL A 109 15.87 -6.22 5.57
C VAL A 109 15.69 -6.64 4.12
N GLU A 110 16.33 -5.93 3.17
CA GLU A 110 16.30 -6.30 1.75
C GLU A 110 16.78 -7.73 1.52
N SER A 111 17.91 -8.11 2.14
CA SER A 111 18.41 -9.48 2.04
C SER A 111 17.46 -10.51 2.64
N PHE A 112 16.79 -10.19 3.76
CA PHE A 112 15.80 -11.08 4.35
C PHE A 112 14.60 -11.28 3.42
N ILE A 113 14.08 -10.18 2.85
CA ILE A 113 12.96 -10.20 1.90
C ILE A 113 13.33 -11.04 0.66
N GLU A 114 14.50 -10.83 0.08
CA GLU A 114 14.96 -11.60 -1.10
C GLU A 114 15.09 -13.11 -0.84
N ASN A 115 15.33 -13.51 0.41
CA ASN A 115 15.43 -14.92 0.81
C ASN A 115 14.12 -15.50 1.36
N THR A 116 13.09 -14.68 1.50
CA THR A 116 11.79 -15.10 2.02
C THR A 116 10.86 -15.46 0.86
N PRO A 117 10.16 -16.61 0.91
CA PRO A 117 9.11 -16.92 -0.06
C PRO A 117 8.08 -15.80 -0.14
N GLU A 118 7.82 -15.33 -1.36
CA GLU A 118 6.86 -14.24 -1.62
C GLU A 118 5.46 -14.52 -1.05
N ALA A 119 5.03 -15.78 -1.12
CA ALA A 119 3.74 -16.22 -0.56
C ALA A 119 3.64 -15.97 0.96
N ASP A 120 4.74 -16.12 1.70
CA ASP A 120 4.75 -15.93 3.15
C ASP A 120 4.71 -14.44 3.51
N LEU A 121 5.41 -13.60 2.73
CA LEU A 121 5.32 -12.15 2.85
C LEU A 121 3.91 -11.65 2.56
N ILE A 122 3.30 -12.07 1.45
CA ILE A 122 1.92 -11.70 1.08
C ILE A 122 0.94 -12.16 2.16
N ALA A 123 1.09 -13.38 2.68
CA ALA A 123 0.24 -13.89 3.77
C ALA A 123 0.37 -13.04 5.04
N ALA A 124 1.60 -12.66 5.43
CA ALA A 124 1.85 -11.80 6.58
C ALA A 124 1.25 -10.40 6.38
N GLN A 125 1.39 -9.80 5.20
CA GLN A 125 0.78 -8.51 4.87
C GLN A 125 -0.74 -8.58 4.96
N ASN A 126 -1.37 -9.58 4.33
CA ASN A 126 -2.82 -9.75 4.38
C ASN A 126 -3.33 -9.97 5.80
N ALA A 127 -2.58 -10.71 6.64
CA ALA A 127 -2.92 -10.89 8.05
C ALA A 127 -2.88 -9.56 8.83
N ILE A 128 -1.92 -8.67 8.54
CA ILE A 128 -1.85 -7.34 9.16
C ILE A 128 -3.05 -6.49 8.75
N LEU A 129 -3.37 -6.48 7.46
CA LEU A 129 -4.46 -5.65 6.92
C LEU A 129 -5.85 -6.11 7.35
N ALA A 130 -6.00 -7.38 7.69
CA ALA A 130 -7.23 -7.94 8.21
C ALA A 130 -7.40 -7.74 9.72
N ASP A 131 -6.33 -7.37 10.44
CA ASP A 131 -6.33 -7.28 11.90
C ASP A 131 -6.56 -5.84 12.36
N SER A 132 -7.78 -5.56 12.81
CA SER A 132 -8.19 -4.23 13.31
C SER A 132 -7.45 -3.78 14.57
N ASP A 133 -6.77 -4.70 15.28
CA ASP A 133 -5.93 -4.34 16.42
C ASP A 133 -4.52 -3.87 15.97
N LEU A 134 -4.15 -4.12 14.70
CA LEU A 134 -2.86 -3.75 14.13
C LEU A 134 -2.91 -2.51 13.24
N VAL A 135 -4.05 -2.24 12.59
CA VAL A 135 -4.24 -1.09 11.70
C VAL A 135 -5.26 -0.12 12.25
N ALA A 136 -4.97 1.18 12.13
CA ALA A 136 -5.88 2.24 12.57
C ALA A 136 -7.06 2.34 11.60
N GLY A 137 -8.10 1.52 11.76
CA GLY A 137 -9.28 1.53 10.88
C GLY A 137 -9.96 2.90 10.74
N PHE A 138 -10.77 3.06 9.70
CA PHE A 138 -11.60 4.26 9.50
C PHE A 138 -12.89 4.22 10.32
N ASP A 139 -13.33 5.40 10.75
CA ASP A 139 -14.72 5.68 11.14
C ASP A 139 -15.36 6.59 10.09
N GLU A 140 -16.63 6.37 9.74
CA GLU A 140 -17.35 7.20 8.77
C GLU A 140 -17.40 8.68 9.17
N SER A 141 -17.45 8.99 10.48
CA SER A 141 -17.48 10.37 10.97
C SER A 141 -16.18 11.13 10.72
N ASP A 142 -15.09 10.39 10.53
CA ASP A 142 -13.74 10.91 10.53
C ASP A 142 -13.16 11.04 9.12
N ILE A 143 -13.91 10.62 8.08
CA ILE A 143 -13.49 10.72 6.68
C ILE A 143 -13.55 12.18 6.23
N PRO A 144 -12.40 12.83 5.90
CA PRO A 144 -12.37 14.14 5.29
C PRO A 144 -13.08 14.11 3.94
N SER A 145 -13.74 15.22 3.62
CA SER A 145 -14.44 15.37 2.34
C SER A 145 -13.54 15.29 1.10
N PHE A 146 -12.22 15.32 1.29
CA PHE A 146 -11.24 15.39 0.21
C PHE A 146 -9.90 14.77 0.60
N TYR A 147 -9.33 13.98 -0.30
CA TYR A 147 -7.97 13.46 -0.20
C TYR A 147 -7.25 13.57 -1.54
N TYR A 148 -5.91 13.63 -1.46
CA TYR A 148 -5.03 13.26 -2.57
C TYR A 148 -4.49 11.87 -2.31
N ALA A 149 -4.80 10.90 -3.17
CA ALA A 149 -4.18 9.58 -3.20
C ALA A 149 -3.02 9.62 -4.20
N ILE A 150 -1.79 9.68 -3.72
CA ILE A 150 -0.57 9.81 -4.54
C ILE A 150 0.14 8.46 -4.54
N ASP A 151 0.53 7.98 -5.71
CA ASP A 151 1.26 6.72 -5.80
C ASP A 151 2.68 6.90 -5.26
N THR A 152 3.24 5.85 -4.68
CA THR A 152 4.59 5.86 -4.12
C THR A 152 5.65 6.13 -5.17
N ALA A 153 6.64 6.96 -4.83
CA ALA A 153 7.80 7.22 -5.66
C ALA A 153 9.07 6.94 -4.88
N GLU A 154 10.05 6.34 -5.55
CA GLU A 154 11.38 6.08 -4.98
C GLU A 154 11.99 7.34 -4.35
N PRO A 155 12.72 7.22 -3.22
CA PRO A 155 13.40 8.35 -2.60
C PRO A 155 14.21 9.18 -3.61
N GLY A 156 13.91 10.48 -3.70
CA GLY A 156 14.53 11.40 -4.65
C GLY A 156 13.79 11.56 -5.98
N TYR A 157 12.69 10.83 -6.21
CA TYR A 157 11.80 10.96 -7.35
C TYR A 157 10.45 11.55 -6.94
N LEU A 158 9.85 12.32 -7.84
CA LEU A 158 8.48 12.82 -7.65
C LEU A 158 7.51 11.82 -8.27
N SER A 159 6.46 11.47 -7.52
CA SER A 159 5.33 10.74 -8.08
C SER A 159 4.69 11.56 -9.20
N ARG A 160 4.44 10.90 -10.34
CA ARG A 160 3.84 11.53 -11.53
C ARG A 160 2.39 11.09 -11.72
N SER A 161 1.85 10.37 -10.75
CA SER A 161 0.56 9.72 -10.80
C SER A 161 -0.16 9.81 -9.46
N GLY A 162 -1.46 9.55 -9.49
CA GLY A 162 -2.33 9.69 -8.34
C GLY A 162 -3.72 10.18 -8.73
N SER A 163 -4.51 10.48 -7.72
CA SER A 163 -5.88 10.93 -7.87
C SER A 163 -6.33 11.85 -6.74
N ALA A 164 -7.33 12.67 -7.00
CA ALA A 164 -8.10 13.33 -5.96
C ALA A 164 -9.39 12.54 -5.70
N LEU A 165 -9.64 12.23 -4.43
CA LEU A 165 -10.83 11.53 -3.96
C LEU A 165 -11.69 12.52 -3.18
N LYS A 166 -12.95 12.67 -3.59
CA LYS A 166 -13.93 13.49 -2.90
C LYS A 166 -15.01 12.61 -2.29
N PHE A 167 -15.17 12.70 -0.98
CA PHE A 167 -16.19 11.98 -0.22
C PHE A 167 -17.30 12.95 0.18
N ASN A 168 -18.54 12.70 -0.27
CA ASN A 168 -19.72 13.41 0.20
C ASN A 168 -20.38 12.59 1.32
N ALA A 169 -20.88 13.26 2.35
CA ALA A 169 -21.52 12.65 3.53
C ALA A 169 -22.76 11.76 3.25
N THR A 170 -23.20 11.66 1.99
CA THR A 170 -24.34 10.83 1.57
C THR A 170 -23.91 9.44 1.08
N GLY A 171 -22.69 9.00 1.36
CA GLY A 171 -22.15 7.73 0.85
C GLY A 171 -21.88 7.75 -0.66
N THR A 172 -21.62 8.94 -1.22
CA THR A 172 -21.26 9.11 -2.63
C THR A 172 -20.00 9.93 -2.76
N GLY A 173 -19.26 9.78 -3.85
CA GLY A 173 -18.04 10.50 -4.07
C GLY A 173 -17.64 10.57 -5.55
N SER A 174 -16.48 11.15 -5.78
CA SER A 174 -15.88 11.23 -7.11
C SER A 174 -14.38 11.09 -7.04
N LYS A 175 -13.80 10.31 -7.95
CA LYS A 175 -12.37 10.20 -8.18
C LYS A 175 -11.98 11.00 -9.41
N LEU A 176 -10.93 11.79 -9.28
CA LEU A 176 -10.27 12.49 -10.36
C LEU A 176 -8.86 11.90 -10.54
N SER A 177 -8.64 11.04 -11.55
CA SER A 177 -7.30 10.52 -11.85
C SER A 177 -6.45 11.58 -12.55
N PHE A 178 -5.21 11.74 -12.11
CA PHE A 178 -4.22 12.64 -12.72
C PHE A 178 -3.41 11.94 -13.83
N THR A 179 -3.50 10.62 -13.93
CA THR A 179 -2.93 9.82 -15.01
C THR A 179 -4.01 9.34 -15.96
N SER A 180 -3.95 9.86 -17.17
CA SER A 180 -4.45 9.15 -18.34
C SER A 180 -3.46 9.38 -19.48
N TRP A 181 -3.22 8.33 -20.26
CA TRP A 181 -2.33 8.37 -21.42
C TRP A 181 -2.71 9.47 -22.44
N ASN A 182 -4.00 9.85 -22.47
CA ASN A 182 -4.54 10.88 -23.35
C ASN A 182 -4.69 12.27 -22.69
N GLY A 183 -4.25 12.45 -21.44
CA GLY A 183 -4.35 13.71 -20.70
C GLY A 183 -5.78 14.13 -20.31
N GLN A 184 -6.77 13.26 -20.46
CA GLN A 184 -8.14 13.47 -19.97
C GLN A 184 -8.25 13.01 -18.52
N ALA A 185 -8.56 13.91 -17.60
CA ALA A 185 -8.78 13.50 -16.21
C ALA A 185 -9.98 12.53 -16.14
N ILE A 186 -9.79 11.35 -15.54
CA ILE A 186 -10.89 10.41 -15.34
C ILE A 186 -11.69 10.92 -14.15
N ASN A 187 -12.91 11.42 -14.41
CA ASN A 187 -13.86 11.78 -13.37
C ASN A 187 -14.88 10.63 -13.23
N ALA A 188 -14.67 9.79 -12.22
CA ALA A 188 -15.52 8.65 -11.95
C ALA A 188 -16.33 8.87 -10.67
N GLY A 189 -17.66 8.79 -10.78
CA GLY A 189 -18.53 8.77 -9.60
C GLY A 189 -18.49 7.39 -8.93
N TYR A 190 -18.57 7.38 -7.61
CA TYR A 190 -18.66 6.14 -6.82
C TYR A 190 -19.63 6.28 -5.64
N SER A 191 -20.17 5.16 -5.18
CA SER A 191 -20.71 5.05 -3.82
C SER A 191 -19.61 4.61 -2.85
N TRP A 192 -19.71 4.99 -1.59
CA TRP A 192 -18.75 4.58 -0.56
C TRP A 192 -19.45 4.36 0.78
N HIS A 193 -18.85 3.50 1.61
CA HIS A 193 -19.21 3.28 3.01
C HIS A 193 -17.99 2.75 3.77
N VAL A 194 -18.04 2.73 5.11
CA VAL A 194 -17.01 2.03 5.89
C VAL A 194 -17.50 0.64 6.28
N ALA A 195 -16.71 -0.36 5.96
CA ALA A 195 -16.90 -1.74 6.39
C ALA A 195 -15.58 -2.31 6.90
N ASN A 196 -15.61 -2.96 8.07
CA ASN A 196 -14.42 -3.56 8.69
C ASN A 196 -13.23 -2.60 8.83
N GLY A 197 -13.48 -1.31 9.12
CA GLY A 197 -12.43 -0.30 9.23
C GLY A 197 -11.80 0.13 7.90
N ARG A 198 -12.38 -0.27 6.76
CA ARG A 198 -11.94 0.10 5.41
C ARG A 198 -12.98 0.99 4.74
N ILE A 199 -12.54 1.95 3.91
CA ILE A 199 -13.44 2.68 3.03
C ILE A 199 -13.64 1.84 1.77
N GLU A 200 -14.81 1.25 1.60
CA GLU A 200 -15.13 0.49 0.39
C GLU A 200 -15.81 1.40 -0.63
N THR A 201 -15.24 1.51 -1.83
CA THR A 201 -15.81 2.30 -2.92
C THR A 201 -16.27 1.41 -4.08
N THR A 202 -17.41 1.74 -4.67
CA THR A 202 -17.94 1.06 -5.86
C THR A 202 -18.21 2.10 -6.94
N TYR A 203 -17.55 1.97 -8.07
CA TYR A 203 -17.72 2.92 -9.17
C TYR A 203 -19.09 2.77 -9.82
N THR A 204 -19.76 3.90 -10.08
CA THR A 204 -21.05 3.93 -10.76
C THR A 204 -20.94 3.45 -12.20
N THR A 205 -19.81 3.75 -12.83
CA THR A 205 -19.38 3.22 -14.12
C THR A 205 -17.96 2.68 -13.92
N PRO A 206 -17.67 1.43 -14.32
CA PRO A 206 -16.32 0.89 -14.22
C PRO A 206 -15.30 1.81 -14.87
N ILE A 207 -14.14 1.94 -14.24
CA ILE A 207 -13.02 2.68 -14.83
C ILE A 207 -12.32 1.72 -15.80
N GLU A 208 -12.41 2.02 -17.09
CA GLU A 208 -11.72 1.27 -18.14
C GLU A 208 -10.35 1.90 -18.40
N GLN A 209 -9.31 1.07 -18.40
CA GLN A 209 -7.96 1.45 -18.77
C GLN A 209 -7.42 0.53 -19.86
N GLU A 210 -6.85 1.14 -20.90
CA GLU A 210 -6.06 0.44 -21.90
C GLU A 210 -4.62 0.35 -21.39
N LEU A 211 -4.10 -0.87 -21.29
CA LEU A 211 -2.77 -1.16 -20.81
C LEU A 211 -1.99 -1.95 -21.87
N LEU A 212 -0.66 -1.90 -21.74
CA LEU A 212 0.29 -2.50 -22.65
C LEU A 212 1.28 -3.34 -21.85
N THR A 213 1.48 -4.59 -22.26
CA THR A 213 2.57 -5.43 -21.77
C THR A 213 3.32 -6.07 -22.94
N TYR A 214 4.58 -6.41 -22.69
CA TYR A 214 5.41 -7.21 -23.61
C TYR A 214 5.46 -8.68 -23.20
N ASN A 215 4.98 -9.02 -22.00
CA ASN A 215 5.04 -10.36 -21.43
C ASN A 215 3.62 -10.92 -21.33
N ILE A 216 3.33 -11.99 -22.06
CA ILE A 216 2.04 -12.68 -22.04
C ILE A 216 1.79 -13.35 -20.68
N GLU A 217 2.87 -13.73 -19.99
CA GLU A 217 2.87 -14.33 -18.66
C GLU A 217 2.36 -13.38 -17.58
N SER A 218 2.33 -12.06 -17.85
CA SER A 218 1.68 -11.10 -16.96
C SER A 218 0.14 -11.12 -17.06
N LEU A 219 -0.43 -11.83 -18.04
CA LEU A 219 -1.87 -11.83 -18.32
C LEU A 219 -2.54 -13.19 -18.12
N THR A 220 -1.79 -14.28 -18.22
CA THR A 220 -2.32 -15.64 -18.13
C THR A 220 -1.23 -16.61 -17.67
N ASP A 221 -1.64 -17.57 -16.85
CA ASP A 221 -0.82 -18.74 -16.46
C ASP A 221 -1.07 -19.95 -17.38
N ASP A 222 -1.97 -19.84 -18.37
CA ASP A 222 -2.25 -20.95 -19.29
C ASP A 222 -1.09 -21.15 -20.27
N GLN A 223 -0.31 -22.19 -20.02
CA GLN A 223 0.85 -22.54 -20.84
C GLN A 223 0.51 -22.74 -22.33
N ALA A 224 -0.70 -23.19 -22.66
CA ALA A 224 -1.10 -23.37 -24.05
C ALA A 224 -1.30 -22.02 -24.77
N GLU A 225 -1.80 -21.00 -24.06
CA GLU A 225 -1.95 -19.64 -24.58
C GLU A 225 -0.59 -18.96 -24.72
N ILE A 226 0.29 -19.11 -23.73
CA ILE A 226 1.67 -18.61 -23.76
C ILE A 226 2.44 -19.22 -24.94
N ASP A 227 2.40 -20.55 -25.10
CA ASP A 227 3.10 -21.25 -26.18
C ASP A 227 2.56 -20.83 -27.56
N ALA A 228 1.24 -20.64 -27.68
CA ALA A 228 0.60 -20.18 -28.91
C ALA A 228 1.01 -18.74 -29.28
N PHE A 229 1.11 -17.85 -28.29
CA PHE A 229 1.57 -16.47 -28.48
C PHE A 229 3.01 -16.42 -29.03
N TYR A 230 3.94 -17.16 -28.42
CA TYR A 230 5.32 -17.20 -28.89
C TYR A 230 5.47 -17.92 -30.23
N ALA A 231 4.73 -19.01 -30.46
CA ALA A 231 4.72 -19.70 -31.75
C ALA A 231 4.19 -18.80 -32.90
N GLY A 232 3.32 -17.84 -32.57
CA GLY A 232 2.81 -16.81 -33.48
C GLY A 232 3.78 -15.68 -33.79
N GLY A 233 4.94 -15.61 -33.12
CA GLY A 233 5.94 -14.56 -33.30
C GLY A 233 5.84 -13.39 -32.31
N GLY A 234 5.07 -13.53 -31.23
CA GLY A 234 4.78 -12.46 -30.25
C GLY A 234 5.96 -11.97 -29.39
N VAL A 235 7.21 -12.34 -29.71
CA VAL A 235 8.40 -12.02 -28.90
C VAL A 235 8.68 -10.51 -28.81
N ASP A 236 8.25 -9.74 -29.81
CA ASP A 236 8.45 -8.28 -29.90
C ASP A 236 7.13 -7.48 -29.94
N ASP A 237 5.98 -8.15 -29.83
CA ASP A 237 4.66 -7.52 -29.98
C ASP A 237 4.16 -6.96 -28.64
N GLN A 238 3.64 -5.73 -28.68
CA GLN A 238 2.88 -5.18 -27.55
C GLN A 238 1.49 -5.81 -27.51
N ILE A 239 1.15 -6.37 -26.35
CA ILE A 239 -0.18 -6.88 -26.08
C ILE A 239 -0.99 -5.74 -25.47
N VAL A 240 -2.06 -5.34 -26.18
CA VAL A 240 -3.04 -4.40 -25.67
C VAL A 240 -4.10 -5.19 -24.90
N PHE A 241 -4.34 -4.83 -23.65
CA PHE A 241 -5.42 -5.39 -22.85
C PHE A 241 -6.20 -4.27 -22.14
N TYR A 242 -7.43 -4.60 -21.75
CA TYR A 242 -8.32 -3.67 -21.07
C TYR A 242 -8.52 -4.14 -19.63
N GLN A 243 -8.22 -3.27 -18.68
CA GLN A 243 -8.51 -3.47 -17.27
C GLN A 243 -9.76 -2.65 -16.91
N SER A 244 -10.72 -3.30 -16.24
CA SER A 244 -11.94 -2.66 -15.77
C SER A 244 -11.97 -2.68 -14.24
N THR A 245 -11.89 -1.52 -13.61
CA THR A 245 -11.96 -1.39 -12.16
C THR A 245 -13.40 -1.11 -11.72
N LEU A 246 -13.98 -2.05 -10.98
CA LEU A 246 -15.35 -2.01 -10.46
C LEU A 246 -15.43 -1.33 -9.08
N SER A 247 -14.42 -1.55 -8.26
CA SER A 247 -14.34 -1.08 -6.87
C SER A 247 -12.89 -0.81 -6.47
N GLN A 248 -12.72 -0.07 -5.38
CA GLN A 248 -11.43 0.19 -4.72
C GLN A 248 -11.67 0.32 -3.21
N ASN A 249 -10.87 -0.35 -2.39
CA ASN A 249 -11.04 -0.35 -0.94
C ASN A 249 -9.82 0.23 -0.24
N TYR A 250 -10.02 1.12 0.72
CA TYR A 250 -8.93 1.85 1.37
C TYR A 250 -8.79 1.44 2.85
N THR A 251 -7.62 0.93 3.27
CA THR A 251 -7.35 0.51 4.66
C THR A 251 -6.32 1.41 5.33
N ARG A 252 -6.68 2.14 6.39
CA ARG A 252 -5.74 3.05 7.08
C ARG A 252 -4.77 2.28 7.96
N VAL A 253 -3.47 2.52 7.80
CA VAL A 253 -2.43 1.73 8.46
C VAL A 253 -2.01 2.34 9.79
N VAL A 254 -1.87 3.67 9.92
CA VAL A 254 -1.43 4.33 11.17
C VAL A 254 -2.27 5.58 11.49
N ASP A 255 -2.50 5.83 12.78
CA ASP A 255 -3.04 7.09 13.29
C ASP A 255 -1.90 8.06 13.58
N GLY A 256 -1.73 9.05 12.71
CA GLY A 256 -0.68 10.06 12.75
C GLY A 256 -1.07 11.21 11.83
N ALA A 257 -0.31 12.32 11.85
CA ALA A 257 -0.75 13.54 11.18
C ALA A 257 -0.89 13.38 9.66
N LEU A 258 -0.38 12.31 9.04
CA LEU A 258 -0.54 11.92 7.63
C LEU A 258 0.22 10.59 7.36
N VAL A 259 -0.25 9.43 7.84
CA VAL A 259 0.33 8.12 7.45
C VAL A 259 -0.74 7.11 7.02
N ASP A 260 -1.06 7.26 5.74
CA ASP A 260 -1.30 6.30 4.67
C ASP A 260 -2.15 5.03 4.82
N VAL A 261 -2.72 4.71 3.67
CA VAL A 261 -3.92 3.92 3.53
C VAL A 261 -3.78 3.08 2.26
N ILE A 262 -4.04 1.79 2.34
CA ILE A 262 -3.77 0.86 1.24
C ILE A 262 -5.01 0.73 0.38
N ASN A 263 -4.86 0.86 -0.93
CA ASN A 263 -5.91 0.58 -1.90
C ASN A 263 -5.87 -0.91 -2.26
N VAL A 264 -6.75 -1.73 -1.67
CA VAL A 264 -7.01 -3.13 -2.02
C VAL A 264 -8.08 -3.21 -3.10
#